data_AF-A0A0H3ZUV0-F1
#
_entry.id   AF-A0A0H3ZUV0-F1
#
_cell.length_a   1.000
_cell.length_b   1.000
_cell.length_c   1.000
_cell.angle_alpha   90.00
_cell.angle_beta   90.00
_cell.angle_gamma   90.00
#
_symmetry.space_group_name_H-M   'P 1'
#
loop_
_entity.id
_entity.type
_entity.pdbx_description
1 polymer ?
#
loop_
_entity_poly.entity_id
_entity_poly.type
_entity_poly.pdbx_seq_one_letter_code
_entity_poly.pdbx_strand_id
1 'polypeptide(L)'
;MSWNPSAPQLFQLPDTAVNLDYLMSYQVEEGETVLSYTWSLSPDEPNPFTISADLSGVRLQAASLAGLFKTDYLDYRDGDQVLRVSDWPELPPCKDLVEFKPSSISQLDYTIAVTVTVKSTDPDTSQELETEHSNSWTMVILHDYSSGKQKLLEYMQCQP
;
A
#
# COMPACT_ATOMS: atom_id res chain seq x y z
N MET A 1 -26.53 -8.22 1.83
CA MET A 1 -25.33 -7.36 2.02
C MET A 1 -24.05 -8.08 1.63
N SER A 2 -23.62 -7.89 0.38
CA SER A 2 -22.43 -8.55 -0.16
C SER A 2 -21.44 -7.50 -0.67
N TRP A 3 -20.22 -7.49 -0.16
CA TRP A 3 -19.13 -6.67 -0.68
C TRP A 3 -18.24 -7.50 -1.60
N ASN A 4 -17.65 -6.83 -2.59
CA ASN A 4 -16.61 -7.40 -3.43
C ASN A 4 -15.34 -6.55 -3.29
N PRO A 5 -14.19 -7.11 -2.86
CA PRO A 5 -13.99 -8.50 -2.44
C PRO A 5 -14.68 -8.83 -1.12
N SER A 6 -15.09 -10.09 -0.96
CA SER A 6 -15.74 -10.56 0.29
C SER A 6 -14.74 -11.01 1.36
N ALA A 7 -13.49 -11.29 0.97
CA ALA A 7 -12.45 -11.67 1.90
C ALA A 7 -12.00 -10.45 2.72
N PRO A 8 -11.73 -10.58 4.03
CA PRO A 8 -11.32 -9.46 4.87
C PRO A 8 -9.87 -9.01 4.62
N GLN A 9 -9.04 -9.83 3.97
CA GLN A 9 -7.70 -9.45 3.52
C GLN A 9 -7.76 -9.18 2.02
N LEU A 10 -7.42 -7.95 1.61
CA LEU A 10 -7.38 -7.57 0.20
C LEU A 10 -6.15 -8.18 -0.48
N PHE A 11 -4.99 -8.10 0.17
CA PHE A 11 -3.77 -8.76 -0.28
C PHE A 11 -2.72 -8.90 0.84
N GLN A 12 -1.78 -9.80 0.58
CA GLN A 12 -0.50 -9.90 1.29
C GLN A 12 0.60 -10.11 0.24
N LEU A 13 1.43 -9.10 0.02
CA LEU A 13 2.39 -9.05 -1.09
C LEU A 13 3.77 -8.57 -0.62
N PRO A 14 4.86 -8.96 -1.31
CA PRO A 14 6.17 -8.37 -1.06
C PRO A 14 6.24 -6.91 -1.54
N ASP A 15 7.18 -6.13 -1.00
CA ASP A 15 7.47 -4.75 -1.44
C ASP A 15 8.02 -4.65 -2.87
N THR A 16 8.37 -5.78 -3.49
CA THR A 16 8.72 -5.89 -4.91
C THR A 16 7.52 -5.94 -5.85
N ALA A 17 6.29 -5.99 -5.32
CA ALA A 17 5.09 -6.01 -6.14
C ALA A 17 4.86 -4.68 -6.89
N VAL A 18 4.35 -4.79 -8.12
CA VAL A 18 4.10 -3.68 -9.04
C VAL A 18 2.72 -3.79 -9.68
N ASN A 19 2.21 -2.67 -10.18
CA ASN A 19 0.94 -2.58 -10.92
C ASN A 19 -0.25 -3.18 -10.17
N LEU A 20 -0.40 -2.81 -8.90
CA LEU A 20 -1.55 -3.21 -8.09
C LEU A 20 -2.80 -2.44 -8.55
N ASP A 21 -3.91 -3.14 -8.63
CA ASP A 21 -5.21 -2.57 -8.99
C ASP A 21 -6.35 -3.39 -8.36
N TYR A 22 -7.00 -2.82 -7.36
CA TYR A 22 -8.09 -3.45 -6.61
C TYR A 22 -9.32 -2.55 -6.63
N LEU A 23 -10.48 -3.13 -6.90
CA LEU A 23 -11.78 -2.45 -6.82
C LEU A 23 -12.58 -3.03 -5.65
N MET A 24 -12.95 -2.17 -4.72
CA MET A 24 -13.85 -2.47 -3.60
C MET A 24 -15.22 -1.86 -3.89
N SER A 25 -16.23 -2.70 -4.02
CA SER A 25 -17.58 -2.29 -4.41
C SER A 25 -18.65 -3.02 -3.61
N TYR A 26 -19.74 -2.33 -3.33
CA TYR A 26 -20.94 -2.90 -2.74
C TYR A 26 -21.81 -3.55 -3.83
N GLN A 27 -22.32 -4.76 -3.55
CA GLN A 27 -23.34 -5.39 -4.40
C GLN A 27 -24.71 -4.84 -4.01
N VAL A 28 -25.22 -3.98 -4.89
CA VAL A 28 -26.52 -3.33 -4.80
C VAL A 28 -27.64 -4.37 -4.83
N GLU A 29 -28.56 -4.30 -3.86
CA GLU A 29 -29.75 -5.16 -3.84
C GLU A 29 -30.83 -4.63 -4.80
N GLU A 30 -31.85 -5.44 -5.09
CA GLU A 30 -32.92 -5.02 -6.01
C GLU A 30 -33.66 -3.79 -5.45
N GLY A 31 -33.73 -2.72 -6.25
CA GLY A 31 -34.36 -1.45 -5.83
C GLY A 31 -33.42 -0.46 -5.14
N GLU A 32 -32.14 -0.79 -4.98
CA GLU A 32 -31.12 0.14 -4.49
C GLU A 32 -30.41 0.87 -5.64
N THR A 33 -29.91 2.08 -5.36
CA THR A 33 -29.07 2.87 -6.26
C THR A 33 -27.93 3.51 -5.49
N VAL A 34 -26.69 3.32 -5.93
CA VAL A 34 -25.52 3.95 -5.31
C VAL A 34 -25.55 5.46 -5.54
N LEU A 35 -25.35 6.22 -4.46
CA LEU A 35 -25.20 7.67 -4.50
C LEU A 35 -23.73 8.10 -4.41
N SER A 36 -22.96 7.44 -3.55
CA SER A 36 -21.56 7.81 -3.32
C SER A 36 -20.78 6.69 -2.66
N TYR A 37 -19.45 6.77 -2.79
CA TYR A 37 -18.50 6.02 -2.00
C TYR A 37 -17.55 6.99 -1.30
N THR A 38 -17.21 6.67 -0.06
CA THR A 38 -16.16 7.34 0.72
C THR A 38 -15.20 6.30 1.27
N TRP A 39 -13.98 6.72 1.59
CA TRP A 39 -12.96 5.81 2.09
C TRP A 39 -12.03 6.47 3.10
N SER A 40 -11.38 5.65 3.92
CA SER A 40 -10.26 6.03 4.78
C SER A 40 -9.19 4.94 4.78
N LEU A 41 -7.94 5.35 4.96
CA LEU A 41 -6.77 4.46 5.03
C LEU A 41 -6.05 4.68 6.36
N SER A 42 -5.61 3.60 6.99
CA SER A 42 -4.79 3.64 8.21
C SER A 42 -3.68 2.59 8.17
N PRO A 43 -2.42 2.93 8.45
CA PRO A 43 -1.92 4.29 8.62
C PRO A 43 -2.00 5.09 7.31
N ASP A 44 -2.00 6.42 7.44
CA ASP A 44 -1.99 7.36 6.33
C ASP A 44 -0.59 7.61 5.76
N GLU A 45 0.47 7.27 6.50
CA GLU A 45 1.86 7.33 6.04
C GLU A 45 2.68 6.12 6.56
N PRO A 46 3.64 5.59 5.78
CA PRO A 46 3.90 5.93 4.38
C PRO A 46 2.78 5.41 3.47
N ASN A 47 2.29 6.20 2.51
CA ASN A 47 1.21 5.78 1.61
C ASN A 47 1.69 5.54 0.16
N PRO A 48 1.84 4.28 -0.28
CA PRO A 48 2.18 3.95 -1.67
C PRO A 48 0.97 4.02 -2.63
N PHE A 49 -0.24 4.22 -2.11
CA PHE A 49 -1.47 4.00 -2.86
C PHE A 49 -2.04 5.30 -3.45
N THR A 50 -2.50 5.21 -4.69
CA THR A 50 -3.46 6.14 -5.27
C THR A 50 -4.85 5.54 -5.09
N ILE A 51 -5.72 6.24 -4.36
CA ILE A 51 -7.08 5.77 -4.06
C ILE A 51 -8.08 6.77 -4.63
N SER A 52 -9.02 6.27 -5.42
CA SER A 52 -10.10 7.05 -6.05
C SER A 52 -11.45 6.39 -5.82
N ALA A 53 -12.51 7.18 -5.76
CA ALA A 53 -13.87 6.68 -5.61
C ALA A 53 -14.79 7.24 -6.68
N ASP A 54 -15.64 6.39 -7.24
CA ASP A 54 -16.74 6.75 -8.13
C ASP A 54 -17.97 5.87 -7.81
N LEU A 55 -19.04 5.94 -8.62
CA LEU A 55 -20.26 5.17 -8.38
C LEU A 55 -20.10 3.65 -8.55
N SER A 56 -18.99 3.18 -9.13
CA SER A 56 -18.68 1.76 -9.28
C SER A 56 -17.95 1.18 -8.07
N GLY A 57 -17.33 2.03 -7.24
CA GLY A 57 -16.64 1.62 -6.02
C GLY A 57 -15.43 2.49 -5.69
N VAL A 58 -14.63 1.98 -4.76
CA VAL A 58 -13.33 2.54 -4.38
C VAL A 58 -12.24 1.73 -5.04
N ARG A 59 -11.42 2.39 -5.85
CA ARG A 59 -10.28 1.79 -6.54
C ARG A 59 -9.00 2.15 -5.82
N LEU A 60 -8.20 1.15 -5.49
CA LEU A 60 -6.88 1.28 -4.88
C LEU A 60 -5.83 0.77 -5.86
N GLN A 61 -4.85 1.63 -6.15
CA GLN A 61 -3.79 1.33 -7.11
C GLN A 61 -2.43 1.67 -6.53
N ALA A 62 -1.41 0.93 -6.93
CA ALA A 62 -0.01 1.29 -6.69
C ALA A 62 0.86 0.85 -7.87
N ALA A 63 1.64 1.77 -8.43
CA ALA A 63 2.56 1.46 -9.51
C ALA A 63 3.68 0.53 -9.02
N SER A 64 4.18 0.75 -7.81
CA SER A 64 5.23 -0.04 -7.15
C SER A 64 5.12 0.10 -5.64
N LEU A 65 5.41 -0.97 -4.90
CA LEU A 65 5.56 -0.95 -3.44
C LEU A 65 7.03 -0.80 -2.99
N ALA A 66 7.96 -0.63 -3.95
CA ALA A 66 9.38 -0.59 -3.66
C ALA A 66 9.76 0.67 -2.87
N GLY A 67 10.72 0.53 -1.96
CA GLY A 67 11.27 1.66 -1.18
C GLY A 67 10.46 2.03 0.07
N LEU A 68 9.41 1.27 0.39
CA LEU A 68 8.66 1.44 1.64
C LEU A 68 9.48 1.02 2.86
N PHE A 69 10.36 0.03 2.70
CA PHE A 69 11.28 -0.43 3.74
C PHE A 69 12.63 0.25 3.57
N LYS A 70 12.83 1.34 4.31
CA LYS A 70 14.13 2.00 4.37
C LYS A 70 15.10 1.19 5.21
N THR A 71 16.35 1.16 4.77
CA THR A 71 17.45 0.59 5.56
C THR A 71 17.59 1.30 6.89
N ASP A 72 18.02 0.60 7.93
CA ASP A 72 18.33 1.25 9.21
C ASP A 72 19.57 2.14 9.05
N TYR A 73 20.61 1.62 8.38
CA TYR A 73 21.77 2.37 7.94
C TYR A 73 22.62 1.61 6.92
N LEU A 74 23.47 2.35 6.22
CA LEU A 74 24.61 1.84 5.47
C LEU A 74 25.87 2.55 5.93
N ASP A 75 26.93 1.80 6.19
CA ASP A 75 28.25 2.32 6.50
C ASP A 75 29.17 2.14 5.31
N TYR A 76 29.87 3.20 4.91
CA TYR A 76 30.84 3.18 3.82
C TYR A 76 32.14 3.83 4.23
N ARG A 77 33.23 3.45 3.56
CA ARG A 77 34.55 4.01 3.79
C ARG A 77 34.83 5.14 2.82
N ASP A 78 35.26 6.28 3.37
CA ASP A 78 35.80 7.41 2.62
C ASP A 78 37.19 7.79 3.15
N GLY A 79 38.23 7.38 2.42
CA GLY A 79 39.61 7.42 2.92
C GLY A 79 39.74 6.57 4.19
N ASP A 80 40.21 7.18 5.28
CA ASP A 80 40.38 6.53 6.59
C ASP A 80 39.13 6.63 7.49
N GLN A 81 38.05 7.23 7.01
CA GLN A 81 36.82 7.42 7.78
C GLN A 81 35.75 6.41 7.38
N VAL A 82 34.98 5.93 8.37
CA VAL A 82 33.73 5.21 8.16
C VAL A 82 32.59 6.20 8.38
N LEU A 83 31.79 6.42 7.34
CA LEU A 83 30.66 7.32 7.32
C LEU A 83 29.37 6.52 7.20
N ARG A 84 28.29 7.05 7.79
CA ARG A 84 26.97 6.42 7.83
C ARG A 84 25.95 7.21 7.04
N VAL A 85 25.12 6.52 6.27
CA VAL A 85 23.94 7.07 5.58
C VAL A 85 22.69 6.27 5.93
N SER A 86 21.53 6.88 5.71
CA SER A 86 20.25 6.31 6.10
C SER A 86 19.58 5.50 5.00
N ASP A 87 19.96 5.70 3.73
CA ASP A 87 19.41 4.97 2.58
C ASP A 87 20.38 4.93 1.39
N TRP A 88 20.13 4.04 0.44
CA TRP A 88 20.92 3.84 -0.77
C TRP A 88 21.13 5.12 -1.61
N PRO A 89 20.14 6.02 -1.81
CA PRO A 89 20.35 7.23 -2.59
C PRO A 89 21.35 8.22 -1.97
N GLU A 90 21.60 8.11 -0.66
CA GLU A 90 22.57 8.95 0.05
C GLU A 90 24.00 8.39 -0.03
N LEU A 91 24.15 7.12 -0.42
CA LEU A 91 25.44 6.47 -0.57
C LEU A 91 26.14 7.00 -1.84
N PRO A 92 27.32 7.66 -1.73
CA PRO A 92 28.05 8.10 -2.91
C PRO A 92 28.44 6.89 -3.78
N PRO A 93 28.43 7.03 -5.12
CA PRO A 93 28.70 5.90 -6.01
C PRO A 93 30.11 5.33 -5.80
N CYS A 94 30.23 4.01 -5.94
CA CYS A 94 31.48 3.25 -5.91
C CYS A 94 32.35 3.43 -4.63
N LYS A 95 31.79 3.82 -3.48
CA LYS A 95 32.48 3.76 -2.18
C LYS A 95 32.53 2.33 -1.64
N ASP A 96 33.55 2.01 -0.86
CA ASP A 96 33.67 0.70 -0.21
C ASP A 96 32.60 0.56 0.89
N LEU A 97 31.66 -0.36 0.72
CA LEU A 97 30.58 -0.60 1.69
C LEU A 97 31.12 -1.48 2.82
N VAL A 98 31.10 -0.94 4.04
CA VAL A 98 31.60 -1.59 5.24
C VAL A 98 30.51 -2.43 5.90
N GLU A 99 29.31 -1.86 6.05
CA GLU A 99 28.19 -2.54 6.69
C GLU A 99 26.87 -2.16 6.02
N PHE A 100 26.00 -3.15 5.84
CA PHE A 100 24.63 -2.96 5.40
C PHE A 100 23.69 -3.48 6.48
N LYS A 101 22.88 -2.59 7.05
CA LYS A 101 21.82 -2.97 7.98
C LYS A 101 20.45 -2.79 7.31
N PRO A 102 19.76 -3.89 6.94
CA PRO A 102 18.43 -3.80 6.37
C PRO A 102 17.44 -3.20 7.38
N SER A 103 16.26 -2.81 6.91
CA SER A 103 15.19 -2.33 7.78
C SER A 103 14.92 -3.33 8.90
N SER A 104 14.83 -2.82 10.13
CA SER A 104 14.32 -3.58 11.28
C SER A 104 12.81 -3.87 11.16
N ILE A 105 12.10 -3.14 10.29
CA ILE A 105 10.70 -3.39 9.95
C ILE A 105 10.64 -4.49 8.89
N SER A 106 9.90 -5.57 9.17
CA SER A 106 9.71 -6.69 8.24
C SER A 106 8.35 -6.68 7.53
N GLN A 107 7.42 -5.84 7.99
CA GLN A 107 6.05 -5.79 7.51
C GLN A 107 5.43 -4.41 7.75
N LEU A 108 4.58 -3.98 6.81
CA LEU A 108 3.70 -2.83 6.96
C LEU A 108 2.25 -3.30 6.82
N ASP A 109 1.43 -2.93 7.79
CA ASP A 109 0.02 -3.28 7.86
C ASP A 109 -0.83 -2.06 7.60
N TYR A 110 -1.77 -2.19 6.67
CA TYR A 110 -2.75 -1.16 6.35
C TYR A 110 -4.16 -1.71 6.47
N THR A 111 -5.10 -0.82 6.76
CA THR A 111 -6.52 -1.07 6.72
C THR A 111 -7.18 0.02 5.88
N ILE A 112 -7.95 -0.39 4.89
CA ILE A 112 -8.84 0.51 4.14
C ILE A 112 -10.27 0.26 4.59
N ALA A 113 -10.98 1.33 4.98
CA ALA A 113 -12.41 1.29 5.24
C ALA A 113 -13.13 2.01 4.11
N VAL A 114 -14.22 1.41 3.61
CA VAL A 114 -15.07 1.96 2.55
C VAL A 114 -16.48 2.05 3.07
N THR A 115 -17.12 3.19 2.85
CA THR A 115 -18.55 3.39 3.12
C THR A 115 -19.24 3.75 1.81
N VAL A 116 -20.34 3.06 1.51
CA VAL A 116 -21.24 3.36 0.40
C VAL A 116 -22.53 3.96 0.96
N THR A 117 -23.02 5.01 0.30
CA THR A 117 -24.37 5.52 0.52
C THR A 117 -25.25 5.04 -0.63
N VAL A 118 -26.31 4.31 -0.31
CA VAL A 118 -27.31 3.83 -1.27
C VAL A 118 -28.64 4.47 -1.00
N LYS A 119 -29.42 4.62 -2.06
CA LYS A 119 -30.80 5.07 -2.04
C LYS A 119 -31.72 3.92 -2.38
N SER A 120 -32.77 3.71 -1.59
CA SER A 120 -33.84 2.75 -1.88
C SER A 120 -35.20 3.41 -1.72
N THR A 121 -36.26 2.72 -2.17
CA THR A 121 -37.64 3.13 -1.92
C THR A 121 -38.25 2.20 -0.88
N ASP A 122 -38.75 2.78 0.22
CA ASP A 122 -39.46 2.05 1.24
C ASP A 122 -40.75 1.45 0.63
N PRO A 123 -40.92 0.11 0.68
CA PRO A 123 -42.08 -0.56 0.08
C PRO A 123 -43.40 -0.22 0.77
N ASP A 124 -43.38 0.18 2.05
CA ASP A 124 -44.58 0.47 2.83
C ASP A 124 -45.02 1.93 2.71
N THR A 125 -44.07 2.86 2.56
CA THR A 125 -44.34 4.31 2.56
C THR A 125 -44.11 4.98 1.21
N SER A 126 -43.50 4.28 0.24
CA SER A 126 -43.06 4.83 -1.05
C SER A 126 -42.12 6.03 -0.93
N GLN A 127 -41.49 6.21 0.24
CA GLN A 127 -40.52 7.27 0.48
C GLN A 127 -39.12 6.81 0.07
N GLU A 128 -38.30 7.76 -0.34
CA GLU A 128 -36.89 7.52 -0.62
C GLU A 128 -36.10 7.49 0.69
N LEU A 129 -35.33 6.42 0.88
CA LEU A 129 -34.48 6.22 2.05
C LEU A 129 -33.02 6.18 1.61
N GLU A 130 -32.15 6.89 2.31
CA GLU A 130 -30.70 6.77 2.17
C GLU A 130 -30.17 5.89 3.30
N THR A 131 -29.40 4.86 2.93
CA THR A 131 -28.78 3.92 3.87
C THR A 131 -27.28 3.88 3.60
N GLU A 132 -26.49 3.77 4.68
CA GLU A 132 -25.05 3.59 4.59
C GLU A 132 -24.66 2.15 4.92
N HIS A 133 -23.74 1.61 4.13
CA HIS A 133 -23.06 0.35 4.43
C HIS A 133 -21.56 0.59 4.45
N SER A 134 -20.87 -0.08 5.37
CA SER A 134 -19.41 0.00 5.47
C SER A 134 -18.79 -1.38 5.48
N ASN A 135 -17.57 -1.47 4.95
CA ASN A 135 -16.70 -2.62 5.10
C ASN A 135 -15.23 -2.19 5.19
N SER A 136 -14.37 -3.05 5.70
CA SER A 136 -12.93 -2.81 5.75
C SER A 136 -12.13 -4.02 5.31
N TRP A 137 -10.94 -3.74 4.78
CA TRP A 137 -9.99 -4.75 4.34
C TRP A 137 -8.61 -4.48 4.89
N THR A 138 -7.91 -5.54 5.27
CA THR A 138 -6.49 -5.48 5.63
C THR A 138 -5.62 -5.69 4.40
N MET A 139 -4.48 -5.03 4.40
CA MET A 139 -3.46 -5.09 3.35
C MET A 139 -2.11 -5.22 4.02
N VAL A 140 -1.34 -6.21 3.62
CA VAL A 140 -0.04 -6.50 4.22
C VAL A 140 1.03 -6.38 3.15
N ILE A 141 2.03 -5.56 3.42
CA ILE A 141 3.24 -5.47 2.61
C ILE A 141 4.38 -6.09 3.40
N LEU A 142 5.02 -7.10 2.84
CA LEU A 142 6.15 -7.80 3.45
C LEU A 142 7.45 -7.27 2.86
N HIS A 143 8.44 -7.04 3.72
CA HIS A 143 9.77 -6.67 3.27
C HIS A 143 10.42 -7.87 2.59
N ASP A 144 10.70 -7.75 1.29
CA ASP A 144 11.50 -8.72 0.57
C ASP A 144 12.97 -8.27 0.62
N TYR A 145 13.74 -8.90 1.51
CA TYR A 145 15.18 -8.67 1.68
C TYR A 145 16.00 -8.89 0.39
N SER A 146 15.40 -9.48 -0.66
CA SER A 146 16.02 -9.61 -1.98
C SER A 146 16.31 -8.26 -2.65
N SER A 147 15.47 -7.25 -2.41
CA SER A 147 15.61 -5.88 -2.95
C SER A 147 16.92 -5.22 -2.50
N GLY A 148 17.22 -5.30 -1.20
CA GLY A 148 18.46 -4.78 -0.62
C GLY A 148 19.69 -5.57 -1.09
N LYS A 149 19.56 -6.89 -1.25
CA LYS A 149 20.62 -7.74 -1.80
C LYS A 149 20.94 -7.41 -3.25
N GLN A 150 19.93 -7.14 -4.09
CA GLN A 150 20.16 -6.78 -5.49
C GLN A 150 20.84 -5.41 -5.61
N LYS A 151 20.39 -4.40 -4.86
CA LYS A 151 21.07 -3.10 -4.80
C LYS A 151 22.52 -3.22 -4.32
N LEU A 152 22.76 -4.07 -3.31
CA LEU A 152 24.12 -4.38 -2.87
C LEU A 152 24.96 -4.98 -4.00
N LEU A 153 24.42 -5.93 -4.75
CA LEU A 153 25.13 -6.53 -5.89
C LEU A 153 25.41 -5.53 -7.01
N GLU A 154 24.44 -4.69 -7.38
CA GLU A 154 24.61 -3.61 -8.37
C GLU A 154 25.67 -2.62 -7.93
N TYR A 155 25.65 -2.22 -6.65
CA TYR A 155 26.61 -1.32 -6.07
C TYR A 155 28.02 -1.91 -6.00
N MET A 156 28.16 -3.20 -5.66
CA MET A 156 29.45 -3.92 -5.71
C MET A 156 30.02 -4.07 -7.12
N GLN A 157 29.18 -3.98 -8.16
CA GLN A 157 29.59 -4.01 -9.57
C GLN A 157 30.02 -2.64 -10.11
N CYS A 158 29.88 -1.57 -9.32
CA CYS A 158 30.44 -0.25 -9.57
C CYS A 158 31.98 -0.33 -9.43
N GLN A 159 32.66 -0.96 -10.40
CA GLN A 159 34.11 -0.85 -10.54
C GLN A 159 34.46 0.47 -11.24
N PRO A 160 35.51 1.19 -10.82
CA PRO A 160 36.06 2.31 -11.57
C PRO A 160 36.62 1.88 -12.94
#